data_AF-R0MKZ6-F1
#
_entry.id   AF-R0MKZ6-F1
#
_cell.length_a   1.000
_cell.length_b   1.000
_cell.length_c   1.000
_cell.angle_alpha   90.00
_cell.angle_beta   90.00
_cell.angle_gamma   90.00
#
_symmetry.space_group_name_H-M   'P 1'
#
loop_
_entity.id
_entity.type
_entity.pdbx_description
1 polymer ?
#
loop_
_entity_poly.entity_id
_entity_poly.type
_entity_poly.pdbx_seq_one_letter_code
_entity_poly.pdbx_strand_id
1 'polypeptide(L)'
;MTRVDKVYGFILPISSEEYARGNKYGSILQAREDKRTGTRIELVEYTEEHHEHLGKVKKTVKNLHLHRRIPGIIRKVIPDNACIIKETSYSSIDKIRTHYHNTHFSKTTFNLTINTITVDGEVRNNPFEYEELEYHDLTHKPRLQTSICYKHVSVEVNKYMLGWIAYEIDKSIKTLLVKHHQNIVIKKGEWMEMTMKELEEMERESFSSES
;
A
#
# COMPACT_ATOMS: atom_id res chain seq x y z
N MET A 1 14.39 -19.39 6.21
CA MET A 1 13.28 -18.52 5.79
C MET A 1 12.96 -17.57 6.93
N THR A 2 12.89 -16.28 6.66
CA THR A 2 12.43 -15.28 7.64
C THR A 2 11.13 -14.68 7.14
N ARG A 3 10.12 -14.66 8.00
CA ARG A 3 8.79 -14.16 7.71
C ARG A 3 8.38 -13.17 8.79
N VAL A 4 7.80 -12.05 8.37
CA VAL A 4 7.23 -11.03 9.25
C VAL A 4 5.78 -10.85 8.82
N ASP A 5 4.84 -11.14 9.72
CA ASP A 5 3.41 -10.91 9.53
C ASP A 5 2.94 -9.92 10.59
N LYS A 6 2.38 -8.79 10.16
CA LYS A 6 1.86 -7.76 11.06
C LYS A 6 0.56 -7.19 10.55
N VAL A 7 -0.33 -6.83 11.46
CA VAL A 7 -1.52 -6.05 11.14
C VAL A 7 -1.36 -4.64 11.68
N TYR A 8 -1.55 -3.66 10.81
CA TYR A 8 -1.61 -2.24 11.18
C TYR A 8 -3.05 -1.75 11.06
N GLY A 9 -3.63 -1.28 12.16
CA GLY A 9 -4.98 -0.70 12.21
C GLY A 9 -4.93 0.82 12.24
N PHE A 10 -5.56 1.50 11.28
CA PHE A 10 -5.65 2.96 11.22
C PHE A 10 -7.07 3.40 11.56
N ILE A 11 -7.23 4.13 12.67
CA ILE A 11 -8.53 4.68 13.08
C ILE A 11 -8.71 6.03 12.40
N LEU A 12 -9.78 6.18 11.62
CA LEU A 12 -9.95 7.27 10.66
C LEU A 12 -11.22 8.10 10.93
N PRO A 13 -11.17 9.43 10.77
CA PRO A 13 -12.33 10.32 10.87
C PRO A 13 -13.07 10.47 9.52
N ILE A 14 -13.11 9.38 8.75
CA ILE A 14 -13.80 9.27 7.45
C ILE A 14 -14.47 7.90 7.30
N SER A 15 -15.60 7.82 6.60
CA SER A 15 -16.28 6.53 6.30
C SER A 15 -15.43 5.67 5.36
N SER A 16 -15.81 4.41 5.17
CA SER A 16 -15.13 3.47 4.27
C SER A 16 -15.23 3.91 2.81
N GLU A 17 -16.37 4.52 2.42
CA GLU A 17 -16.54 5.10 1.08
C GLU A 17 -15.65 6.33 0.88
N GLU A 18 -15.60 7.22 1.88
CA GLU A 18 -14.68 8.36 1.89
C GLU A 18 -13.22 7.88 1.87
N TYR A 19 -12.90 6.82 2.61
CA TYR A 19 -11.57 6.21 2.61
C TYR A 19 -11.20 5.66 1.24
N ALA A 20 -12.13 5.05 0.49
CA ALA A 20 -11.83 4.59 -0.86
C ALA A 20 -11.35 5.75 -1.76
N ARG A 21 -12.01 6.91 -1.69
CA ARG A 21 -11.58 8.14 -2.39
C ARG A 21 -10.25 8.66 -1.85
N GLY A 22 -10.15 8.81 -0.54
CA GLY A 22 -8.95 9.30 0.14
C GLY A 22 -7.72 8.43 -0.15
N ASN A 23 -7.86 7.11 -0.16
CA ASN A 23 -6.80 6.16 -0.47
C ASN A 23 -6.29 6.32 -1.91
N LYS A 24 -7.18 6.54 -2.87
CA LYS A 24 -6.81 6.85 -4.27
C LYS A 24 -6.02 8.16 -4.34
N TYR A 25 -6.50 9.20 -3.66
CA TYR A 25 -5.80 10.48 -3.56
C TYR A 25 -4.43 10.37 -2.89
N GLY A 26 -4.33 9.58 -1.81
CA GLY A 26 -3.07 9.27 -1.14
C GLY A 26 -2.05 8.62 -2.08
N SER A 27 -2.49 7.70 -2.93
CA SER A 27 -1.64 7.07 -3.96
C SER A 27 -1.15 8.07 -5.00
N ILE A 28 -1.98 9.05 -5.38
CA ILE A 28 -1.59 10.15 -6.28
C ILE A 28 -0.53 11.04 -5.62
N LEU A 29 -0.73 11.44 -4.36
CA LEU A 29 0.28 12.19 -3.60
C LEU A 29 1.59 11.42 -3.51
N GLN A 30 1.51 10.10 -3.33
CA GLN A 30 2.69 9.26 -3.25
C GLN A 30 3.42 9.20 -4.59
N ALA A 31 2.70 9.05 -5.70
CA ALA A 31 3.26 9.08 -7.05
C ALA A 31 3.96 10.41 -7.37
N ARG A 32 3.36 11.53 -6.96
CA ARG A 32 3.97 12.88 -7.12
C ARG A 32 5.27 13.00 -6.33
N GLU A 33 5.29 12.53 -5.10
CA GLU A 33 6.49 12.50 -4.26
C GLU A 33 7.57 11.58 -4.85
N ASP A 34 7.18 10.46 -5.44
CA ASP A 34 8.09 9.55 -6.14
C ASP A 34 8.73 10.21 -7.35
N LYS A 35 7.94 10.86 -8.21
CA LYS A 35 8.45 11.65 -9.33
C LYS A 35 9.42 12.73 -8.85
N ARG A 36 9.07 13.46 -7.79
CA ARG A 36 9.90 14.53 -7.20
C ARG A 36 11.22 14.02 -6.65
N THR A 37 11.23 12.82 -6.07
CA THR A 37 12.43 12.20 -5.48
C THR A 37 13.21 11.31 -6.45
N GLY A 38 12.78 11.23 -7.72
CA GLY A 38 13.44 10.44 -8.76
C GLY A 38 13.17 8.94 -8.68
N THR A 39 12.12 8.50 -7.96
CA THR A 39 11.62 7.12 -8.02
C THR A 39 10.71 6.98 -9.23
N ARG A 40 11.09 6.12 -10.18
CA ARG A 40 10.31 5.88 -11.39
C ARG A 40 9.27 4.80 -11.16
N ILE A 41 8.02 5.08 -11.52
CA ILE A 41 6.90 4.15 -11.47
C ILE A 41 6.32 4.06 -12.89
N GLU A 42 6.16 2.84 -13.41
CA GLU A 42 5.52 2.59 -14.70
C GLU A 42 4.20 1.87 -14.48
N LEU A 43 3.09 2.43 -14.95
CA LEU A 43 1.83 1.71 -15.03
C LEU A 43 1.85 0.79 -16.25
N VAL A 44 1.74 -0.52 -16.01
CA VAL A 44 1.79 -1.57 -17.04
C VAL A 44 0.37 -1.98 -17.46
N GLU A 45 -0.55 -2.07 -16.51
CA GLU A 45 -1.92 -2.52 -16.76
C GLU A 45 -2.88 -1.78 -15.83
N TYR A 46 -4.05 -1.40 -16.36
CA TYR A 46 -5.19 -0.87 -15.62
C TYR A 46 -6.47 -1.45 -16.24
N THR A 47 -7.15 -2.34 -15.53
CA THR A 47 -8.33 -3.06 -16.05
C THR A 47 -9.41 -3.20 -14.98
N GLU A 48 -10.67 -3.34 -15.42
CA GLU A 48 -11.75 -3.83 -14.57
C GLU A 48 -11.98 -5.32 -14.86
N GLU A 49 -12.03 -6.14 -13.82
CA GLU A 49 -12.24 -7.58 -13.95
C GLU A 49 -13.05 -8.15 -12.78
N HIS A 50 -13.50 -9.40 -12.91
CA HIS A 50 -14.17 -10.13 -11.84
C HIS A 50 -13.17 -11.08 -11.16
N HIS A 51 -12.85 -10.81 -9.90
CA HIS A 51 -11.94 -11.61 -9.08
C HIS A 51 -12.73 -12.61 -8.24
N GLU A 52 -12.32 -13.88 -8.25
CA GLU A 52 -13.01 -15.02 -7.63
C GLU A 52 -13.53 -14.75 -6.21
N HIS A 53 -12.69 -14.15 -5.34
CA HIS A 53 -13.03 -13.89 -3.93
C HIS A 53 -13.38 -12.43 -3.60
N LEU A 54 -13.24 -11.50 -4.55
CA LEU A 54 -13.42 -10.06 -4.30
C LEU A 54 -14.56 -9.45 -5.14
N GLY A 55 -15.14 -10.22 -6.06
CA GLY A 55 -16.17 -9.74 -6.98
C GLY A 55 -15.58 -8.79 -8.02
N LYS A 56 -16.33 -7.73 -8.38
CA LYS A 56 -15.85 -6.72 -9.33
C LYS A 56 -14.71 -5.91 -8.71
N VAL A 57 -13.53 -5.94 -9.34
CA VAL A 57 -12.35 -5.24 -8.89
C VAL A 57 -11.73 -4.40 -10.00
N LYS A 58 -10.93 -3.41 -9.59
CA LYS A 58 -9.96 -2.74 -10.44
C LYS A 58 -8.59 -3.37 -10.22
N LYS A 59 -7.98 -3.85 -11.30
CA LYS A 59 -6.64 -4.39 -11.31
C LYS A 59 -5.68 -3.33 -11.81
N THR A 60 -4.57 -3.16 -11.09
CA THR A 60 -3.44 -2.35 -11.53
C THR A 60 -2.17 -3.16 -11.45
N VAL A 61 -1.30 -2.99 -12.45
CA VAL A 61 0.05 -3.58 -12.47
C VAL A 61 1.05 -2.47 -12.68
N LYS A 62 2.04 -2.35 -11.79
CA LYS A 62 3.06 -1.31 -11.83
C LYS A 62 4.45 -1.90 -11.70
N ASN A 63 5.42 -1.38 -12.46
CA ASN A 63 6.84 -1.62 -12.19
C ASN A 63 7.39 -0.45 -11.37
N LEU A 64 7.89 -0.75 -10.18
CA LEU A 64 8.44 0.20 -9.23
C LEU A 64 9.97 0.13 -9.26
N HIS A 65 10.62 1.21 -9.68
CA HIS A 65 12.09 1.31 -9.73
C HIS A 65 12.58 1.89 -8.39
N LEU A 66 12.65 1.05 -7.36
CA LEU A 66 12.78 1.43 -5.96
C LEU A 66 14.23 1.70 -5.50
N HIS A 67 15.20 1.83 -6.41
CA HIS A 67 16.60 2.03 -6.02
C HIS A 67 16.73 3.19 -5.04
N ARG A 68 16.05 4.33 -5.24
CA ARG A 68 16.13 5.48 -4.31
C ARG A 68 15.40 5.26 -2.98
N ARG A 69 14.41 4.37 -2.93
CA ARG A 69 13.61 4.05 -1.74
C ARG A 69 14.20 2.96 -0.84
N ILE A 70 14.91 2.01 -1.43
CA ILE A 70 15.47 0.89 -0.66
C ILE A 70 16.59 1.41 0.25
N PRO A 71 16.56 1.11 1.57
CA PRO A 71 17.63 1.47 2.49
C PRO A 71 19.02 1.10 1.99
N GLY A 72 19.99 2.00 2.16
CA GLY A 72 21.35 1.81 1.63
C GLY A 72 22.05 0.54 2.12
N ILE A 73 21.75 0.08 3.33
CA ILE A 73 22.27 -1.18 3.88
C ILE A 73 21.77 -2.40 3.10
N ILE A 74 20.52 -2.39 2.62
CA ILE A 74 19.95 -3.45 1.79
C ILE A 74 20.59 -3.40 0.40
N ARG A 75 20.72 -2.20 -0.20
CA ARG A 75 21.31 -2.04 -1.54
C ARG A 75 22.74 -2.57 -1.66
N LYS A 76 23.49 -2.63 -0.56
CA LYS A 76 24.85 -3.19 -0.54
C LYS A 76 24.89 -4.71 -0.68
N VAL A 77 23.79 -5.41 -0.44
CA VAL A 77 23.75 -6.89 -0.35
C VAL A 77 22.76 -7.53 -1.33
N ILE A 78 22.06 -6.73 -2.13
CA ILE A 78 21.20 -7.17 -3.21
C ILE A 78 21.71 -6.60 -4.54
N PRO A 79 21.50 -7.30 -5.67
CA PRO A 79 21.85 -6.74 -6.97
C PRO A 79 20.89 -5.61 -7.35
N ASP A 80 21.36 -4.66 -8.18
CA ASP A 80 20.59 -3.46 -8.54
C ASP A 80 19.25 -3.78 -9.22
N ASN A 81 19.20 -4.83 -10.03
CA ASN A 81 17.96 -5.29 -10.66
C ASN A 81 16.92 -5.82 -9.64
N ALA A 82 17.35 -6.26 -8.45
CA ALA A 82 16.44 -6.60 -7.37
C ALA A 82 15.79 -5.37 -6.73
N CYS A 83 16.19 -4.15 -7.09
CA CYS A 83 15.48 -2.94 -6.71
C CYS A 83 14.24 -2.66 -7.58
N ILE A 84 13.96 -3.48 -8.60
CA ILE A 84 12.77 -3.36 -9.43
C ILE A 84 11.72 -4.37 -8.93
N ILE A 85 10.59 -3.84 -8.49
CA ILE A 85 9.48 -4.63 -7.95
C ILE A 85 8.24 -4.44 -8.83
N LYS A 86 7.64 -5.54 -9.25
CA LYS A 86 6.33 -5.54 -9.90
C LYS A 86 5.23 -5.63 -8.84
N GLU A 87 4.45 -4.57 -8.72
CA GLU A 87 3.25 -4.49 -7.89
C GLU A 87 2.03 -4.92 -8.74
N THR A 88 1.24 -5.85 -8.23
CA THR A 88 -0.09 -6.18 -8.77
C THR A 88 -1.12 -5.94 -7.67
N SER A 89 -2.08 -5.04 -7.89
CA SER A 89 -3.10 -4.68 -6.91
C SER A 89 -4.51 -4.91 -7.45
N TYR A 90 -5.36 -5.53 -6.65
CA TYR A 90 -6.79 -5.75 -6.90
C TYR A 90 -7.59 -5.00 -5.86
N SER A 91 -8.39 -4.02 -6.27
CA SER A 91 -9.13 -3.13 -5.38
C SER A 91 -10.65 -3.25 -5.60
N SER A 92 -11.38 -3.53 -4.52
CA SER A 92 -12.80 -3.19 -4.37
C SER A 92 -12.93 -1.93 -3.50
N ILE A 93 -14.15 -1.58 -3.09
CA ILE A 93 -14.42 -0.43 -2.22
C ILE A 93 -13.86 -0.60 -0.80
N ASP A 94 -13.96 -1.81 -0.25
CA ASP A 94 -13.66 -2.15 1.15
C ASP A 94 -12.44 -3.06 1.30
N LYS A 95 -12.01 -3.73 0.22
CA LYS A 95 -10.92 -4.70 0.22
C LYS A 95 -9.90 -4.39 -0.87
N ILE A 96 -8.62 -4.50 -0.52
CA ILE A 96 -7.51 -4.38 -1.47
C ILE A 96 -6.54 -5.52 -1.22
N ARG A 97 -6.17 -6.25 -2.28
CA ARG A 97 -5.09 -7.24 -2.22
C ARG A 97 -3.97 -6.82 -3.14
N THR A 98 -2.79 -6.62 -2.59
CA THR A 98 -1.61 -6.21 -3.33
C THR A 98 -0.49 -7.21 -3.16
N HIS A 99 0.08 -7.64 -4.27
CA HIS A 99 1.21 -8.57 -4.34
C HIS A 99 2.41 -7.90 -4.98
N TYR A 100 3.56 -8.05 -4.35
CA TYR A 100 4.83 -7.51 -4.80
C TYR A 100 5.77 -8.64 -5.20
N HIS A 101 6.19 -8.61 -6.45
CA HIS A 101 7.09 -9.61 -7.04
C HIS A 101 8.41 -8.95 -7.42
N ASN A 102 9.53 -9.55 -7.05
CA ASN A 102 10.83 -9.10 -7.50
C ASN A 102 11.09 -9.56 -8.94
N THR A 103 11.71 -8.74 -9.78
CA THR A 103 12.05 -9.14 -11.15
C THR A 103 13.30 -10.01 -11.23
N HIS A 104 14.14 -9.99 -10.20
CA HIS A 104 15.37 -10.78 -10.10
C HIS A 104 15.21 -12.04 -9.24
N PHE A 105 14.57 -11.92 -8.08
CA PHE A 105 14.35 -13.04 -7.16
C PHE A 105 13.02 -13.76 -7.43
N SER A 106 13.02 -15.09 -7.28
CA SER A 106 11.79 -15.90 -7.35
C SER A 106 10.85 -15.60 -6.18
N LYS A 107 9.57 -15.97 -6.33
CA LYS A 107 8.59 -15.93 -5.22
C LYS A 107 9.02 -16.73 -4.00
N THR A 108 9.78 -17.81 -4.21
CA THR A 108 10.32 -18.65 -3.14
C THR A 108 11.48 -18.00 -2.39
N THR A 109 12.03 -16.89 -2.91
CA THR A 109 13.13 -16.11 -2.32
C THR A 109 12.61 -14.80 -1.70
N PHE A 110 11.68 -14.11 -2.37
CA PHE A 110 11.07 -12.88 -1.88
C PHE A 110 9.57 -12.88 -2.20
N ASN A 111 8.76 -12.62 -1.18
CA ASN A 111 7.32 -12.44 -1.31
C ASN A 111 6.89 -11.32 -0.37
N LEU A 112 6.10 -10.38 -0.88
CA LEU A 112 5.50 -9.32 -0.08
C LEU A 112 4.05 -9.18 -0.49
N THR A 113 3.16 -9.21 0.51
CA THR A 113 1.73 -8.99 0.32
C THR A 113 1.22 -7.95 1.29
N ILE A 114 0.28 -7.13 0.81
CA ILE A 114 -0.47 -6.19 1.63
C ILE A 114 -1.95 -6.43 1.36
N ASN A 115 -2.67 -6.88 2.38
CA ASN A 115 -4.12 -7.07 2.34
C ASN A 115 -4.78 -5.97 3.18
N THR A 116 -5.74 -5.27 2.58
CA THR A 116 -6.48 -4.19 3.20
C THR A 116 -7.93 -4.60 3.41
N ILE A 117 -8.47 -4.34 4.60
CA ILE A 117 -9.90 -4.38 4.89
C ILE A 117 -10.28 -3.07 5.58
N THR A 118 -11.30 -2.38 5.09
CA THR A 118 -11.84 -1.18 5.73
C THR A 118 -13.24 -1.47 6.24
N VAL A 119 -13.52 -1.10 7.48
CA VAL A 119 -14.83 -1.32 8.13
C VAL A 119 -15.33 -0.03 8.77
N ASP A 120 -16.62 0.25 8.64
CA ASP A 120 -17.26 1.36 9.32
C ASP A 120 -17.60 1.02 10.78
N GLY A 121 -17.61 2.05 11.61
CA GLY A 121 -17.95 1.95 13.03
C GLY A 121 -16.78 1.59 13.95
N GLU A 122 -17.11 1.23 15.19
CA GLU A 122 -16.15 1.03 16.27
C GLU A 122 -15.51 -0.38 16.29
N VAL A 123 -15.64 -1.18 15.22
CA VAL A 123 -15.28 -2.61 15.28
C VAL A 123 -13.80 -2.81 15.58
N ARG A 124 -13.47 -3.20 16.83
CA ARG A 124 -12.11 -3.47 17.32
C ARG A 124 -11.65 -4.93 17.12
N ASN A 125 -12.44 -5.74 16.43
CA ASN A 125 -12.05 -7.12 16.15
C ASN A 125 -11.17 -7.13 14.89
N ASN A 126 -9.93 -7.57 15.05
CA ASN A 126 -8.99 -7.76 13.95
C ASN A 126 -9.63 -8.67 12.88
N PRO A 127 -9.90 -8.19 11.65
CA PRO A 127 -10.50 -9.02 10.62
C PRO A 127 -9.52 -10.05 10.05
N PHE A 128 -8.25 -9.97 10.44
CA PHE A 128 -7.23 -10.94 10.16
C PHE A 128 -6.93 -11.70 11.46
N GLU A 129 -6.93 -13.03 11.46
CA GLU A 129 -6.84 -13.88 12.67
C GLU A 129 -5.46 -13.84 13.38
N TYR A 130 -4.67 -12.77 13.23
CA TYR A 130 -3.30 -12.63 13.74
C TYR A 130 -3.23 -11.91 15.09
N GLU A 131 -2.26 -12.30 15.91
CA GLU A 131 -2.08 -11.85 17.30
C GLU A 131 -1.38 -10.48 17.43
N GLU A 132 -0.52 -10.07 16.48
CA GLU A 132 0.20 -8.78 16.53
C GLU A 132 -0.54 -7.69 15.71
N LEU A 133 -1.32 -6.87 16.40
CA LEU A 133 -2.03 -5.71 15.87
C LEU A 133 -1.51 -4.41 16.47
N GLU A 134 -0.99 -3.52 15.63
CA GLU A 134 -0.57 -2.17 16.02
C GLU A 134 -1.59 -1.13 15.55
N TYR A 135 -2.16 -0.35 16.48
CA TYR A 135 -3.10 0.72 16.16
C TYR A 135 -2.42 2.09 15.99
N HIS A 136 -2.89 2.84 15.01
CA HIS A 136 -2.56 4.24 14.77
C HIS A 136 -3.85 5.07 14.75
N ASP A 137 -4.06 5.86 15.81
CA ASP A 137 -5.22 6.74 15.92
C ASP A 137 -4.95 8.07 15.21
N LEU A 138 -5.72 8.36 14.16
CA LEU A 138 -5.65 9.61 13.39
C LEU A 138 -6.87 10.52 13.65
N THR A 139 -7.74 10.13 14.60
CA THR A 139 -8.88 10.93 15.04
C THR A 139 -8.39 11.95 16.06
N HIS A 140 -7.93 13.11 15.58
CA HIS A 140 -7.44 14.19 16.44
C HIS A 140 -8.51 14.70 17.45
N LYS A 141 -9.77 14.25 17.37
CA LYS A 141 -10.86 14.50 18.32
C LYS A 141 -11.76 13.25 18.48
N PRO A 142 -12.19 12.89 19.71
CA PRO A 142 -12.79 11.59 20.03
C PRO A 142 -14.25 11.38 19.59
N ARG A 143 -14.83 12.20 18.70
CA ARG A 143 -16.27 12.13 18.34
C ARG A 143 -16.58 11.92 16.86
N LEU A 144 -15.59 11.51 16.07
CA LEU A 144 -15.70 11.40 14.61
C LEU A 144 -15.16 10.07 14.07
N GLN A 145 -14.96 9.04 14.90
CA GLN A 145 -14.54 7.74 14.37
C GLN A 145 -15.65 7.20 13.47
N THR A 146 -15.35 7.06 12.19
CA THR A 146 -16.30 6.58 11.18
C THR A 146 -15.82 5.30 10.53
N SER A 147 -14.51 5.03 10.48
CA SER A 147 -13.98 3.74 10.01
C SER A 147 -12.65 3.33 10.65
N ILE A 148 -12.30 2.06 10.49
CA ILE A 148 -10.96 1.51 10.73
C ILE A 148 -10.46 0.83 9.45
N CYS A 149 -9.25 1.18 9.04
CA CYS A 149 -8.56 0.52 7.95
C CYS A 149 -7.49 -0.44 8.49
N TYR A 150 -7.65 -1.73 8.25
CA TYR A 150 -6.69 -2.76 8.61
C TYR A 150 -5.80 -3.11 7.43
N LYS A 151 -4.47 -3.09 7.63
CA LYS A 151 -3.44 -3.47 6.67
C LYS A 151 -2.67 -4.67 7.21
N HIS A 152 -2.94 -5.86 6.71
CA HIS A 152 -2.10 -7.03 6.97
C HIS A 152 -0.93 -7.05 5.99
N VAL A 153 0.28 -6.92 6.52
CA VAL A 153 1.54 -6.92 5.78
C VAL A 153 2.26 -8.24 6.07
N SER A 154 2.56 -8.99 5.02
CA SER A 154 3.34 -10.23 5.11
C SER A 154 4.57 -10.11 4.23
N VAL A 155 5.76 -10.18 4.84
CA VAL A 155 7.07 -10.12 4.18
C VAL A 155 7.80 -11.42 4.39
N GLU A 156 8.15 -12.11 3.32
CA GLU A 156 8.94 -13.34 3.34
C GLU A 156 10.24 -13.12 2.58
N VAL A 157 11.36 -13.36 3.26
CA VAL A 157 12.70 -13.37 2.67
C VAL A 157 13.35 -14.72 2.98
N ASN A 158 13.61 -15.48 1.93
CA ASN A 158 14.21 -16.80 2.01
C ASN A 158 15.55 -16.83 1.29
N LYS A 159 16.53 -16.14 1.90
CA LYS A 159 17.90 -16.11 1.42
C LYS A 159 18.86 -16.20 2.61
N TYR A 160 19.85 -17.10 2.49
CA TYR A 160 20.82 -17.36 3.55
C TYR A 160 21.51 -16.07 4.00
N MET A 161 21.62 -15.86 5.32
CA MET A 161 22.19 -14.67 5.99
C MET A 161 21.50 -13.32 5.73
N LEU A 162 20.40 -13.28 4.97
CA LEU A 162 19.72 -12.04 4.60
C LEU A 162 18.29 -11.94 5.18
N GLY A 163 17.95 -12.77 6.17
CA GLY A 163 16.64 -12.73 6.83
C GLY A 163 16.31 -11.38 7.48
N TRP A 164 17.33 -10.65 7.93
CA TRP A 164 17.17 -9.31 8.51
C TRP A 164 16.52 -8.29 7.55
N ILE A 165 16.62 -8.50 6.24
CA ILE A 165 15.99 -7.65 5.22
C ILE A 165 14.48 -7.61 5.40
N ALA A 166 13.84 -8.70 5.83
CA ALA A 166 12.39 -8.75 6.04
C ALA A 166 11.92 -7.69 7.06
N TYR A 167 12.68 -7.51 8.15
CA TYR A 167 12.38 -6.52 9.18
C TYR A 167 12.61 -5.08 8.71
N GLU A 168 13.64 -4.82 7.91
CA GLU A 168 13.88 -3.49 7.32
C GLU A 168 12.79 -3.12 6.30
N ILE A 169 12.31 -4.10 5.52
CA ILE A 169 11.18 -3.92 4.61
C ILE A 169 9.90 -3.60 5.40
N ASP A 170 9.58 -4.38 6.44
CA ASP A 170 8.43 -4.12 7.32
C ASP A 170 8.48 -2.71 7.92
N LYS A 171 9.63 -2.30 8.47
CA LYS A 171 9.83 -0.94 9.00
C LYS A 171 9.61 0.15 7.95
N SER A 172 10.09 -0.06 6.73
CA SER A 172 9.87 0.87 5.62
C SER A 172 8.41 0.93 5.22
N ILE A 173 7.71 -0.21 5.18
CA ILE A 173 6.27 -0.30 4.86
C ILE A 173 5.46 0.39 5.94
N LYS A 174 5.72 0.14 7.22
CA LYS A 174 5.06 0.82 8.34
C LYS A 174 5.16 2.34 8.20
N THR A 175 6.36 2.84 7.94
CA THR A 175 6.59 4.29 7.75
C THR A 175 5.76 4.85 6.58
N LEU A 176 5.72 4.11 5.47
CA LEU A 176 4.92 4.47 4.30
C LEU A 176 3.42 4.46 4.62
N LEU A 177 2.92 3.42 5.28
CA LEU A 177 1.51 3.29 5.66
C LEU A 177 1.07 4.41 6.60
N VAL A 178 1.85 4.72 7.64
CA VAL A 178 1.55 5.82 8.57
C VAL A 178 1.47 7.15 7.83
N LYS A 179 2.48 7.47 7.02
CA LYS A 179 2.51 8.72 6.23
C LYS A 179 1.34 8.80 5.25
N HIS A 180 1.01 7.69 4.58
CA HIS A 180 -0.11 7.62 3.64
C HIS A 180 -1.43 7.96 4.33
N HIS A 181 -1.76 7.30 5.45
CA HIS A 181 -3.02 7.55 6.15
C HIS A 181 -3.06 8.94 6.80
N GLN A 182 -1.94 9.46 7.30
CA GLN A 182 -1.84 10.84 7.76
C GLN A 182 -2.15 11.82 6.63
N ASN A 183 -1.60 11.61 5.43
CA ASN A 183 -1.88 12.45 4.26
C ASN A 183 -3.36 12.41 3.90
N ILE A 184 -4.01 11.24 3.91
CA ILE A 184 -5.46 11.12 3.64
C ILE A 184 -6.26 12.05 4.56
N VAL A 185 -5.98 12.01 5.86
CA VAL A 185 -6.73 12.77 6.87
C VAL A 185 -6.39 14.26 6.79
N ILE A 186 -5.11 14.63 6.75
CA ILE A 186 -4.65 16.03 6.72
C ILE A 186 -5.13 16.73 5.45
N LYS A 187 -5.17 16.01 4.32
CA LYS A 187 -5.53 16.54 3.02
C LYS A 187 -7.00 16.35 2.67
N LYS A 188 -7.86 15.99 3.65
CA LYS A 188 -9.30 15.75 3.44
C LYS A 188 -9.98 16.85 2.62
N GLY A 189 -9.71 18.12 2.93
CA GLY A 189 -10.29 19.26 2.20
C GLY A 189 -9.89 19.36 0.73
N GLU A 190 -8.83 18.68 0.28
CA GLU A 190 -8.37 18.71 -1.12
C GLU A 190 -9.05 17.65 -1.99
N TRP A 191 -9.58 16.56 -1.41
CA TRP A 191 -10.10 15.41 -2.17
C TRP A 191 -11.54 15.05 -1.84
N MET A 192 -12.12 15.55 -0.76
CA MET A 192 -13.43 15.13 -0.26
C MET A 192 -14.56 15.30 -1.29
N GLU A 193 -14.52 16.40 -2.05
CA GLU A 193 -15.50 16.73 -3.09
C GLU A 193 -15.19 16.10 -4.45
N MET A 194 -14.05 15.43 -4.60
CA MET A 194 -13.68 14.77 -5.86
C MET A 194 -14.46 13.47 -6.01
N THR A 195 -14.95 13.23 -7.21
CA THR A 195 -15.55 11.95 -7.59
C THR A 195 -14.47 10.87 -7.73
N MET A 196 -14.86 9.61 -7.56
CA MET A 196 -13.95 8.48 -7.81
C MET A 196 -13.42 8.48 -9.26
N LYS A 197 -14.22 8.94 -10.22
CA LYS A 197 -13.84 9.02 -11.63
C LYS A 197 -12.72 10.04 -11.85
N GLU A 198 -12.81 11.23 -11.27
CA GLU A 198 -11.76 12.27 -11.35
C GLU A 198 -10.46 11.76 -10.74
N LEU A 199 -10.54 11.12 -9.57
CA LEU A 199 -9.35 10.55 -8.92
C LEU A 199 -8.69 9.44 -9.75
N GLU A 200 -9.48 8.64 -10.48
CA GLU A 200 -8.93 7.64 -11.40
C GLU A 200 -8.23 8.25 -12.61
N GLU A 201 -8.76 9.34 -13.14
CA GLU A 201 -8.15 10.08 -14.24
C GLU A 201 -6.82 10.71 -13.78
N MET A 202 -6.82 11.39 -12.63
CA MET A 202 -5.61 11.94 -12.01
C MET A 202 -4.56 10.86 -11.69
N GLU A 203 -4.98 9.68 -11.25
CA GLU A 203 -4.06 8.56 -11.02
C GLU A 203 -3.41 8.12 -12.33
N ARG A 204 -4.19 7.96 -13.40
CA ARG A 204 -3.66 7.61 -14.73
C ARG A 204 -2.66 8.63 -15.23
N GLU A 205 -2.93 9.92 -15.09
CA GLU A 205 -2.01 11.02 -15.43
C GLU A 205 -0.75 11.02 -14.56
N SER A 206 -0.86 10.67 -13.28
CA SER A 206 0.28 10.63 -12.36
C SER A 206 1.28 9.51 -12.73
N PHE A 207 0.80 8.48 -13.44
CA PHE A 207 1.61 7.37 -13.92
C PHE A 207 1.81 7.34 -15.44
N SER A 208 1.22 8.29 -16.18
CA SER A 208 1.51 8.43 -17.60
C SER A 208 2.92 8.98 -17.75
N SER A 209 3.69 8.34 -18.61
CA SER A 209 5.01 8.78 -19.01
C SER A 209 4.88 9.96 -19.97
N GLU A 210 4.44 11.12 -19.50
CA GLU A 210 4.74 12.37 -20.18
C GLU A 210 6.18 12.75 -19.83
N SER A 211 7.07 12.34 -20.74
CA SER A 211 8.37 12.96 -21.04
C SER A 211 8.24 13.75 -22.32
#